data_AF-A0A7C5MD25-F1
#
_entry.id   AF-A0A7C5MD25-F1
#
_cell.length_a   1.000
_cell.length_b   1.000
_cell.length_c   1.000
_cell.angle_alpha   90.00
_cell.angle_beta   90.00
_cell.angle_gamma   90.00
#
_symmetry.space_group_name_H-M   'P 1'
#
loop_
_entity.id
_entity.type
_entity.pdbx_description
1 polymer ?
#
loop_
_entity_poly.entity_id
_entity_poly.type
_entity_poly.pdbx_seq_one_letter_code
_entity_poly.pdbx_strand_id
1 'polypeptide(L)'
;MKSFVFVSNQNNAGKTTVIIGLSRLLSGKGKKIGYMKPFGERVVYKKKRLWDYDAAAMTRIFNLKDNPEDLSIGFDHSKLLYMYDRKGVEEKVRECFSRVSEGKDYVFIEGSKNPRYGCSVYLDPLSIAEYTDSKMVFVASGTDDFEIIDDIYHMKKSVKGFDERLIGVIINRVKS
;
A
#
# COMPACT_ATOMS: atom_id res chain seq x y z
N MET A 1 5.24 -16.94 3.06
CA MET A 1 4.47 -15.69 3.23
C MET A 1 4.23 -15.09 1.84
N LYS A 2 3.02 -14.62 1.54
CA LYS A 2 2.69 -13.94 0.27
C LYS A 2 2.47 -12.45 0.54
N SER A 3 2.94 -11.58 -0.34
CA SER A 3 2.79 -10.13 -0.16
C SER A 3 2.23 -9.45 -1.41
N PHE A 4 1.37 -8.46 -1.18
CA PHE A 4 0.67 -7.74 -2.24
C PHE A 4 0.67 -6.23 -1.99
N VAL A 5 1.17 -5.46 -2.96
CA VAL A 5 0.99 -4.01 -3.01
C VAL A 5 -0.30 -3.68 -3.73
N PHE A 6 -1.18 -2.95 -3.06
CA PHE A 6 -2.40 -2.43 -3.65
C PHE A 6 -2.15 -1.04 -4.21
N VAL A 7 -2.35 -0.89 -5.51
CA VAL A 7 -2.24 0.38 -6.25
C VAL A 7 -3.60 0.70 -6.83
N SER A 8 -3.93 1.97 -7.01
CA SER A 8 -5.17 2.40 -7.65
C SER A 8 -4.91 3.47 -8.69
N ASN A 9 -5.81 3.61 -9.66
CA ASN A 9 -5.76 4.69 -10.65
C ASN A 9 -5.96 6.08 -9.99
N GLN A 10 -6.79 6.14 -8.95
CA GLN A 10 -7.13 7.39 -8.27
C GLN A 10 -7.21 7.26 -6.75
N ASN A 11 -7.26 8.42 -6.08
CA ASN A 11 -7.48 8.47 -4.64
C ASN A 11 -8.87 7.94 -4.30
N ASN A 12 -9.06 7.38 -3.10
CA ASN A 12 -10.35 6.86 -2.63
C ASN A 12 -10.98 5.76 -3.51
N ALA A 13 -10.21 5.07 -4.36
CA ALA A 13 -10.69 3.91 -5.13
C ALA A 13 -11.10 2.67 -4.30
N GLY A 14 -11.03 2.77 -2.96
CA GLY A 14 -11.42 1.70 -2.03
C GLY A 14 -10.34 0.67 -1.73
N LYS A 15 -9.06 0.98 -1.95
CA LYS A 15 -7.92 0.10 -1.61
C LYS A 15 -8.02 -0.45 -0.19
N THR A 16 -8.18 0.43 0.79
CA THR A 16 -8.28 0.06 2.22
C THR A 16 -9.48 -0.86 2.46
N THR A 17 -10.64 -0.58 1.88
CA THR A 17 -11.85 -1.41 2.01
C THR A 17 -11.63 -2.81 1.42
N VAL A 18 -11.01 -2.89 0.24
CA VAL A 18 -10.65 -4.16 -0.40
C VAL A 18 -9.69 -4.95 0.50
N ILE A 19 -8.65 -4.31 1.03
CA ILE A 19 -7.69 -4.93 1.96
C ILE A 19 -8.40 -5.43 3.22
N ILE A 20 -9.32 -4.66 3.80
CA ILE A 20 -10.13 -5.07 4.96
C ILE A 20 -10.95 -6.32 4.63
N GLY A 21 -11.65 -6.32 3.49
CA GLY A 21 -12.47 -7.47 3.06
C GLY A 21 -11.64 -8.75 2.90
N LEU A 22 -10.51 -8.66 2.19
CA LEU A 22 -9.58 -9.78 2.00
C LEU A 22 -8.99 -10.26 3.33
N SER A 23 -8.56 -9.33 4.18
CA SER A 23 -8.00 -9.64 5.50
C SER A 23 -9.02 -10.37 6.38
N ARG A 24 -10.29 -9.95 6.37
CA ARG A 24 -11.34 -10.59 7.16
C ARG A 24 -11.70 -11.97 6.65
N LEU A 25 -11.78 -12.14 5.33
CA LEU A 25 -11.99 -13.46 4.70
C LEU A 25 -10.87 -14.44 5.06
N LEU A 26 -9.61 -14.02 4.92
CA LEU A 26 -8.45 -14.87 5.19
C LEU A 26 -8.27 -15.16 6.69
N SER A 27 -8.51 -14.17 7.55
CA SER A 27 -8.49 -14.36 9.00
C SER A 27 -9.56 -15.36 9.44
N GLY A 28 -10.76 -15.32 8.83
CA GLY A 28 -11.81 -16.32 9.05
C GLY A 28 -11.42 -17.75 8.63
N LYS A 29 -10.39 -17.89 7.79
CA LYS A 29 -9.76 -19.18 7.41
C LYS A 29 -8.51 -19.49 8.23
N GLY A 30 -8.31 -18.82 9.36
CA GLY A 30 -7.18 -19.02 10.27
C GLY A 30 -5.84 -18.47 9.76
N LYS A 31 -5.83 -17.62 8.71
CA LYS A 31 -4.59 -17.03 8.18
C LYS A 31 -4.18 -15.79 8.96
N LYS A 32 -2.87 -15.66 9.21
CA LYS A 32 -2.26 -14.53 9.89
C LYS A 32 -1.93 -13.44 8.87
N ILE A 33 -2.41 -12.22 9.14
CA ILE A 33 -2.25 -11.07 8.25
C ILE A 33 -1.27 -10.05 8.84
N GLY A 34 -0.38 -9.54 8.00
CA GLY A 34 0.41 -8.32 8.23
C GLY A 34 -0.10 -7.19 7.35
N TYR A 35 0.10 -5.95 7.78
CA TYR A 35 -0.30 -4.76 7.03
C TYR A 35 0.76 -3.68 7.19
N MET A 36 1.00 -2.92 6.13
CA MET A 36 1.77 -1.67 6.20
C MET A 36 1.27 -0.66 5.17
N LYS A 37 1.52 0.62 5.42
CA LYS A 37 1.26 1.73 4.51
C LYS A 37 2.49 2.63 4.51
N PRO A 38 3.52 2.31 3.70
CA PRO A 38 4.84 2.90 3.83
C PRO A 38 4.82 4.42 3.72
N PHE A 39 4.03 4.94 2.78
CA PHE A 39 3.79 6.36 2.67
C PHE A 39 2.44 6.73 3.30
N GLY A 40 2.48 7.33 4.49
CA GLY A 40 1.29 7.80 5.17
C GLY A 40 0.79 9.11 4.55
N GLU A 41 -0.51 9.23 4.35
CA GLU A 41 -1.12 10.38 3.68
C GLU A 41 -2.17 11.05 4.57
N ARG A 42 -2.78 10.31 5.51
CA ARG A 42 -3.86 10.79 6.38
C ARG A 42 -3.36 10.89 7.82
N VAL A 43 -2.54 11.90 8.06
CA VAL A 43 -1.85 12.08 9.34
C VAL A 43 -2.84 12.39 10.47
N VAL A 44 -2.73 11.65 11.57
CA VAL A 44 -3.41 11.95 12.84
C VAL A 44 -2.39 12.01 13.97
N TYR A 45 -2.56 12.97 14.87
CA TYR A 45 -1.71 13.10 16.06
C TYR A 45 -2.37 12.42 17.25
N LYS A 46 -1.75 11.36 17.78
CA LYS A 46 -2.28 10.61 18.92
C LYS A 46 -1.16 10.06 19.78
N LYS A 47 -1.32 10.11 21.11
CA LYS A 47 -0.30 9.68 22.09
C LYS A 47 1.09 10.32 21.86
N LYS A 48 1.10 11.60 21.48
CA LYS A 48 2.31 12.36 21.13
C LYS A 48 3.08 11.86 19.89
N ARG A 49 2.44 11.07 19.03
CA ARG A 49 3.06 10.49 17.83
C ARG A 49 2.17 10.69 16.60
N LEU A 50 2.79 10.66 15.41
CA LEU A 50 2.10 10.79 14.13
C LEU A 50 1.74 9.41 13.61
N TRP A 51 0.47 9.17 13.33
CA TRP A 51 -0.02 7.93 12.74
C TRP A 51 -0.68 8.22 11.39
N ASP A 52 -0.69 7.24 10.50
CA ASP A 52 -1.64 7.24 9.39
C ASP A 52 -3.00 6.72 9.89
N TYR A 53 -4.08 7.39 9.48
CA TYR A 53 -5.44 7.00 9.87
C TYR A 53 -5.78 5.57 9.45
N ASP A 54 -5.40 5.16 8.23
CA ASP A 54 -5.73 3.86 7.68
C ASP A 54 -4.88 2.77 8.37
N ALA A 55 -3.60 3.06 8.67
CA ALA A 55 -2.77 2.19 9.51
C ALA A 55 -3.34 2.02 10.94
N ALA A 56 -3.81 3.11 11.55
CA ALA A 56 -4.46 3.07 12.86
C ALA A 56 -5.82 2.35 12.83
N ALA A 57 -6.53 2.35 11.70
CA ALA A 57 -7.76 1.59 11.52
C ALA A 57 -7.45 0.09 11.39
N MET A 58 -6.49 -0.29 10.54
CA MET A 58 -6.11 -1.68 10.30
C MET A 58 -5.60 -2.39 11.54
N THR A 59 -4.74 -1.72 12.32
CA THR A 59 -4.26 -2.23 13.62
C THR A 59 -5.42 -2.55 14.57
N ARG A 60 -6.44 -1.68 14.65
CA ARG A 60 -7.62 -1.88 15.52
C ARG A 60 -8.54 -2.99 15.00
N ILE A 61 -8.86 -2.99 13.71
CA ILE A 61 -9.80 -3.94 13.11
C ILE A 61 -9.29 -5.38 13.21
N PHE A 62 -7.98 -5.58 13.04
CA PHE A 62 -7.35 -6.90 13.03
C PHE A 62 -6.55 -7.23 14.29
N ASN A 63 -6.60 -6.36 15.32
CA ASN A 63 -5.83 -6.49 16.55
C ASN A 63 -4.35 -6.83 16.30
N LEU A 64 -3.73 -6.07 15.39
CA LEU A 64 -2.32 -6.27 15.05
C LEU A 64 -1.44 -5.88 16.24
N LYS A 65 -0.33 -6.59 16.43
CA LYS A 65 0.64 -6.31 17.51
C LYS A 65 1.51 -5.07 17.20
N ASP A 66 1.61 -4.71 15.92
CA ASP A 66 2.39 -3.58 15.44
C ASP A 66 1.79 -2.25 15.90
N ASN A 67 2.64 -1.29 16.29
CA ASN A 67 2.15 0.06 16.57
C ASN A 67 1.81 0.79 15.27
N PRO A 68 0.73 1.58 15.20
CA PRO A 68 0.32 2.28 13.97
C PRO A 68 1.40 3.20 13.37
N GLU A 69 2.25 3.77 14.21
CA GLU A 69 3.38 4.61 13.80
C GLU A 69 4.48 3.85 13.06
N ASP A 70 4.62 2.54 13.35
CA ASP A 70 5.68 1.70 12.80
C ASP A 70 5.27 1.14 11.43
N LEU A 71 4.06 1.45 10.96
CA LEU A 71 3.49 0.95 9.70
C LEU A 71 3.71 1.91 8.53
N SER A 72 4.19 3.12 8.80
CA SER A 72 4.55 4.15 7.83
C SER A 72 5.98 4.61 8.07
N ILE A 73 6.74 4.86 7.00
CA ILE A 73 8.12 5.35 7.12
C ILE A 73 8.18 6.89 7.10
N GLY A 74 7.12 7.55 6.63
CA GLY A 74 7.01 8.99 6.62
C GLY A 74 5.69 9.48 6.04
N PHE A 75 5.49 10.80 6.11
CA PHE A 75 4.21 11.46 5.82
C PHE A 75 4.33 12.70 4.94
N ASP A 76 5.55 13.19 4.71
CA ASP A 76 5.81 14.44 3.99
C ASP A 76 7.02 14.29 3.09
N HIS A 77 6.92 14.82 1.87
CA HIS A 77 7.96 14.68 0.86
C HIS A 77 9.26 15.35 1.29
N SER A 78 9.18 16.60 1.76
CA SER A 78 10.35 17.40 2.11
C SER A 78 11.10 16.79 3.29
N LYS A 79 10.38 16.30 4.31
CA LYS A 79 11.00 15.59 5.44
C LYS A 79 11.67 14.29 5.02
N LEU A 80 11.03 13.50 4.16
CA LEU A 80 11.60 12.27 3.65
C LEU A 80 12.89 12.52 2.85
N LEU A 81 12.87 13.50 1.94
CA LEU A 81 14.06 13.91 1.17
C LEU A 81 15.20 14.44 2.02
N TYR A 82 14.86 15.12 3.13
CA TYR A 82 15.87 15.59 4.08
C TYR A 82 16.51 14.45 4.87
N MET A 83 15.73 13.43 5.23
CA MET A 83 16.17 12.34 6.09
C MET A 83 16.86 11.19 5.36
N TYR A 84 16.45 10.92 4.11
CA TYR A 84 16.84 9.72 3.39
C TYR A 84 17.18 10.00 1.93
N ASP A 85 18.22 9.34 1.44
CA ASP A 85 18.41 9.12 0.02
C ASP A 85 17.59 7.89 -0.44
N ARG A 86 17.73 7.51 -1.72
CA ARG A 86 17.02 6.36 -2.27
C ARG A 86 17.33 5.07 -1.50
N LYS A 87 18.59 4.84 -1.16
CA LYS A 87 19.02 3.62 -0.46
C LYS A 87 18.44 3.57 0.95
N GLY A 88 18.46 4.70 1.66
CA GLY A 88 17.87 4.83 2.99
C GLY A 88 16.35 4.59 2.98
N VAL A 89 15.63 5.09 1.97
CA VAL A 89 14.21 4.78 1.79
C VAL A 89 13.99 3.28 1.59
N GLU A 90 14.74 2.66 0.67
CA GLU A 90 14.65 1.22 0.42
C GLU A 90 14.91 0.40 1.70
N GLU A 91 15.99 0.70 2.44
CA GLU A 91 16.32 0.03 3.70
C GLU A 91 15.18 0.17 4.72
N LYS A 92 14.59 1.37 4.87
CA LYS A 92 13.46 1.59 5.79
C LYS A 92 12.20 0.82 5.39
N VAL A 93 11.90 0.74 4.09
CA VAL A 93 10.79 -0.09 3.59
C VAL A 93 11.04 -1.56 3.90
N ARG A 94 12.26 -2.07 3.65
CA ARG A 94 12.64 -3.47 3.92
C ARG A 94 12.59 -3.81 5.41
N GLU A 95 13.08 -2.93 6.27
CA GLU A 95 13.02 -3.07 7.73
C GLU A 95 11.56 -3.17 8.21
N CYS A 96 10.71 -2.25 7.76
CA CYS A 96 9.29 -2.24 8.10
C CYS A 96 8.60 -3.51 7.58
N PHE A 97 8.85 -3.90 6.33
CA PHE A 97 8.29 -5.11 5.75
C PHE A 97 8.70 -6.38 6.51
N SER A 98 9.99 -6.52 6.83
CA SER A 98 10.52 -7.66 7.60
C SER A 98 9.75 -7.83 8.92
N ARG A 99 9.61 -6.75 9.69
CA ARG A 99 8.86 -6.73 10.95
C ARG A 99 7.39 -7.14 10.77
N VAL A 100 6.65 -6.48 9.88
CA VAL A 100 5.20 -6.74 9.74
C VAL A 100 4.91 -8.11 9.11
N SER A 101 5.88 -8.71 8.43
CA SER A 101 5.77 -10.01 7.79
C SER A 101 6.06 -11.19 8.70
N GLU A 102 6.70 -10.96 9.86
CA GLU A 102 7.13 -12.01 10.77
C GLU A 102 5.93 -12.86 11.26
N GLY A 103 6.02 -14.17 10.99
CA GLY A 103 4.98 -15.13 11.36
C GLY A 103 3.63 -14.93 10.65
N LYS A 104 3.59 -14.19 9.53
CA LYS A 104 2.37 -13.95 8.74
C LYS A 104 2.28 -14.87 7.52
N ASP A 105 1.06 -15.25 7.18
CA ASP A 105 0.76 -15.95 5.93
C ASP A 105 0.70 -14.97 4.75
N TYR A 106 0.09 -13.80 4.99
CA TYR A 106 -0.14 -12.75 4.00
C TYR A 106 0.26 -11.38 4.54
N VAL A 107 0.88 -10.55 3.69
CA VAL A 107 1.15 -9.13 3.98
C VAL A 107 0.47 -8.26 2.93
N PHE A 108 -0.32 -7.31 3.39
CA PHE A 108 -0.97 -6.33 2.52
C PHE A 108 -0.30 -4.97 2.68
N ILE A 109 0.18 -4.46 1.57
CA ILE A 109 0.90 -3.19 1.50
C ILE A 109 -0.03 -2.20 0.79
N GLU A 110 -0.53 -1.22 1.52
CA GLU A 110 -1.34 -0.17 0.90
C GLU A 110 -0.43 0.85 0.24
N GLY A 111 -0.49 0.93 -1.09
CA GLY A 111 0.21 1.94 -1.87
C GLY A 111 -0.46 3.31 -1.75
N SER A 112 0.21 4.31 -2.31
CA SER A 112 -0.24 5.71 -2.30
C SER A 112 -1.55 5.94 -3.05
N LYS A 113 -2.07 7.18 -2.99
CA LYS A 113 -3.32 7.57 -3.65
C LYS A 113 -3.40 7.32 -5.16
N ASN A 114 -2.29 7.27 -5.89
CA ASN A 114 -2.24 6.93 -7.31
C ASN A 114 -0.86 6.36 -7.66
N PRO A 115 -0.63 5.80 -8.85
CA PRO A 115 0.60 5.07 -9.15
C PRO A 115 1.86 5.95 -9.20
N ARG A 116 1.69 7.27 -9.34
CA ARG A 116 2.80 8.25 -9.46
C ARG A 116 3.16 8.90 -8.12
N TYR A 117 2.24 8.88 -7.15
CA TYR A 117 2.45 9.60 -5.90
C TYR A 117 3.50 8.89 -5.05
N GLY A 118 4.51 9.63 -4.60
CA GLY A 118 5.67 9.09 -3.88
C GLY A 118 6.90 8.85 -4.76
N CYS A 119 6.83 9.00 -6.09
CA CYS A 119 8.00 8.78 -6.96
C CYS A 119 9.21 9.66 -6.59
N SER A 120 8.99 10.93 -6.22
CA SER A 120 10.08 11.85 -5.85
C SER A 120 10.77 11.48 -4.54
N VAL A 121 10.14 10.64 -3.71
CA VAL A 121 10.68 10.11 -2.45
C VAL A 121 10.87 8.60 -2.49
N TYR A 122 10.83 8.00 -3.69
CA TYR A 122 11.06 6.57 -3.90
C TYR A 122 10.04 5.67 -3.15
N LEU A 123 8.82 6.18 -2.90
CA LEU A 123 7.73 5.46 -2.21
C LEU A 123 6.49 5.30 -3.09
N ASP A 124 6.64 5.38 -4.40
CA ASP A 124 5.55 4.96 -5.28
C ASP A 124 5.28 3.44 -5.16
N PRO A 125 4.09 2.96 -5.53
CA PRO A 125 3.72 1.57 -5.33
C PRO A 125 4.61 0.57 -6.06
N LEU A 126 5.18 0.93 -7.21
CA LEU A 126 6.08 0.05 -7.94
C LEU A 126 7.42 -0.07 -7.22
N SER A 127 8.02 1.05 -6.81
CA SER A 127 9.24 1.05 -5.99
C SER A 127 9.08 0.20 -4.73
N ILE A 128 7.96 0.36 -4.01
CA ILE A 128 7.65 -0.45 -2.83
C ILE A 128 7.52 -1.94 -3.17
N ALA A 129 6.88 -2.27 -4.30
CA ALA A 129 6.76 -3.66 -4.76
C ALA A 129 8.12 -4.28 -5.09
N GLU A 130 9.04 -3.51 -5.66
CA GLU A 130 10.43 -3.94 -5.91
C GLU A 130 11.20 -4.18 -4.61
N TYR A 131 11.13 -3.24 -3.65
CA TYR A 131 11.85 -3.36 -2.38
C TYR A 131 11.39 -4.55 -1.53
N THR A 132 10.11 -4.90 -1.62
CA THR A 132 9.50 -5.97 -0.83
C THR A 132 9.36 -7.28 -1.59
N ASP A 133 9.83 -7.33 -2.84
CA ASP A 133 9.57 -8.39 -3.82
C ASP A 133 8.10 -8.86 -3.85
N SER A 134 7.19 -7.89 -3.76
CA SER A 134 5.75 -8.15 -3.70
C SER A 134 5.13 -8.17 -5.09
N LYS A 135 4.01 -8.89 -5.21
CA LYS A 135 3.12 -8.79 -6.37
C LYS A 135 2.20 -7.58 -6.22
N MET A 136 1.60 -7.13 -7.31
CA MET A 136 0.74 -5.96 -7.34
C MET A 136 -0.71 -6.33 -7.69
N VAL A 137 -1.64 -5.69 -6.99
CA VAL A 137 -3.08 -5.74 -7.28
C VAL A 137 -3.53 -4.33 -7.63
N PHE A 138 -4.12 -4.16 -8.82
CA PHE A 138 -4.65 -2.87 -9.25
C PHE A 138 -6.12 -2.73 -8.88
N VAL A 139 -6.45 -1.72 -8.07
CA VAL A 139 -7.81 -1.38 -7.68
C VAL A 139 -8.26 -0.21 -8.53
N ALA A 140 -9.05 -0.50 -9.56
CA ALA A 140 -9.60 0.52 -10.44
C ALA A 140 -10.94 1.03 -9.92
N SER A 141 -11.14 2.34 -9.99
CA SER A 141 -12.42 2.99 -9.69
C SER A 141 -12.72 3.98 -10.81
N GLY A 142 -13.99 4.02 -11.22
CA GLY A 142 -14.45 4.88 -12.31
C GLY A 142 -15.91 4.58 -12.62
N THR A 143 -16.56 5.51 -13.32
CA THR A 143 -17.94 5.37 -13.80
C THR A 143 -18.02 4.98 -15.27
N ASP A 144 -16.94 5.20 -16.02
CA ASP A 144 -16.79 4.77 -17.40
C ASP A 144 -15.86 3.54 -17.45
N ASP A 145 -16.34 2.47 -18.08
CA ASP A 145 -15.58 1.23 -18.22
C ASP A 145 -14.36 1.42 -19.14
N PHE A 146 -14.45 2.28 -20.15
CA PHE A 146 -13.32 2.53 -21.07
C PHE A 146 -12.20 3.32 -20.40
N GLU A 147 -12.52 4.27 -19.53
CA GLU A 147 -11.52 5.00 -18.74
C GLU A 147 -10.71 4.04 -17.85
N ILE A 148 -11.38 3.09 -17.19
CA ILE A 148 -10.72 2.06 -16.37
C ILE A 148 -9.80 1.19 -17.22
N ILE A 149 -10.26 0.79 -18.41
CA ILE A 149 -9.47 -0.02 -19.34
C ILE A 149 -8.23 0.76 -19.80
N ASP A 150 -8.39 2.03 -20.17
CA ASP A 150 -7.31 2.90 -20.62
C ASP A 150 -6.27 3.12 -19.52
N ASP A 151 -6.68 3.33 -18.27
CA ASP A 151 -5.77 3.42 -17.12
C ASP A 151 -4.92 2.16 -16.96
N ILE A 152 -5.52 0.98 -17.07
CA ILE A 152 -4.80 -0.30 -16.95
C ILE A 152 -3.83 -0.48 -18.12
N TYR A 153 -4.25 -0.19 -19.34
CA TYR A 153 -3.39 -0.27 -20.53
C TYR A 153 -2.24 0.74 -20.47
N HIS A 154 -2.51 1.97 -20.02
CA HIS A 154 -1.48 2.98 -19.81
C HIS A 154 -0.44 2.51 -18.81
N MET A 155 -0.86 1.97 -17.67
CA MET A 155 0.05 1.42 -16.67
C MET A 155 0.91 0.28 -17.23
N LYS A 156 0.32 -0.67 -17.97
CA LYS A 156 1.06 -1.76 -18.60
C LYS A 156 2.08 -1.27 -19.64
N LYS A 157 1.73 -0.27 -20.43
CA LYS A 157 2.57 0.22 -21.55
C LYS A 157 3.64 1.20 -21.11
N SER A 158 3.32 2.07 -20.16
CA SER A 158 4.15 3.23 -19.81
C SER A 158 4.99 3.01 -18.55
N VAL A 159 4.66 2.05 -17.70
CA VAL A 159 5.37 1.79 -16.44
C VAL A 159 6.11 0.47 -16.53
N LYS A 160 7.43 0.54 -16.72
CA LYS A 160 8.32 -0.63 -16.78
C LYS A 160 8.21 -1.44 -15.48
N GLY A 161 8.12 -2.76 -15.58
CA GLY A 161 8.04 -3.67 -14.42
C GLY A 161 6.65 -3.79 -13.80
N PHE A 162 5.69 -2.94 -14.16
CA PHE A 162 4.32 -3.03 -13.66
C PHE A 162 3.63 -4.34 -14.08
N ASP A 163 3.68 -4.69 -15.37
CA ASP A 163 3.01 -5.87 -15.91
C ASP A 163 3.57 -7.19 -15.33
N GLU A 164 4.88 -7.26 -15.09
CA GLU A 164 5.57 -8.43 -14.52
C GLU A 164 5.16 -8.74 -13.08
N ARG A 165 4.74 -7.70 -12.33
CA ARG A 165 4.32 -7.82 -10.93
C ARG A 165 2.80 -7.88 -10.78
N LEU A 166 2.04 -7.43 -11.77
CA LEU A 166 0.58 -7.40 -11.73
C LEU A 166 0.01 -8.82 -11.73
N ILE A 167 -0.76 -9.15 -10.70
CA ILE A 167 -1.45 -10.46 -10.59
C ILE A 167 -2.95 -10.39 -10.85
N GLY A 168 -3.52 -9.18 -10.90
CA GLY A 168 -4.94 -9.01 -11.12
C GLY A 168 -5.42 -7.60 -10.91
N VAL A 169 -6.66 -7.37 -11.36
CA VAL A 169 -7.38 -6.09 -11.25
C VAL A 169 -8.66 -6.33 -10.47
N ILE A 170 -8.97 -5.41 -9.56
CA ILE A 170 -10.25 -5.33 -8.86
C ILE A 170 -10.93 -4.04 -9.32
N ILE A 171 -12.08 -4.16 -9.97
CA ILE A 171 -12.91 -3.01 -10.34
C ILE A 171 -13.86 -2.72 -9.18
N ASN A 172 -13.64 -1.60 -8.51
CA ASN A 172 -14.47 -1.13 -7.41
C ASN A 172 -15.28 0.08 -7.88
N ARG A 173 -16.55 -0.13 -8.23
CA ARG A 173 -17.48 0.90 -8.72
C ARG A 173 -18.03 1.76 -7.56
N VAL A 174 -17.14 2.49 -6.90
CA VAL A 174 -17.51 3.52 -5.92
C VAL A 174 -17.71 4.85 -6.65
N LYS A 175 -18.83 5.53 -6.38
CA LYS A 175 -18.98 6.95 -6.73
C LYS A 175 -18.09 7.74 -5.77
N SER A 176 -17.06 8.39 -6.30
CA SER A 176 -16.20 9.32 -5.57
C SER A 176 -16.89 10.65 -5.35
#